data_AF-A0A7S2XVH2-F1
#
_entry.id   AF-A0A7S2XVH2-F1
#
_cell.length_a   1.000
_cell.length_b   1.000
_cell.length_c   1.000
_cell.angle_alpha   90.00
_cell.angle_beta   90.00
_cell.angle_gamma   90.00
#
_symmetry.space_group_name_H-M   'P 1'
#
loop_
_entity.id
_entity.type
_entity.pdbx_description
1 polymer ?
#
loop_
_entity_poly.entity_id
_entity_poly.type
_entity_poly.pdbx_seq_one_letter_code
_entity_poly.pdbx_strand_id
1 'polypeptide(L)'
;MDSRNCCKRVCFYNSNCQEVWQNPDLVRLISEYVGWKQMRVISKKIACEADSTVKALKFRPQSPEVSITGIAIKCNRIQSLVLDFVESVQDQTVKDVIYLCKNLRFLGVSYCALRSWDSISSKPSHLHINIHGCWRLLTPHKTISPMSVVELQMIALKNCLNERTEAFEKACSFTSPEYRDSFMYNMSSECSYQRILGCESFVIREFCESVRNFACLVAIRCIDKRTVYQLWVMAKQRYGPYAGCWMTDGIYNLARGLPLRERNGIHEH
;
A
#
# COMPACT_ATOMS: atom_id res chain seq x y z
N MET A 1 29.76 -49.77 10.15
CA MET A 1 28.64 -48.93 10.63
C MET A 1 29.16 -47.54 10.85
N ASP A 2 29.02 -46.66 9.86
CA ASP A 2 29.01 -45.20 10.12
C ASP A 2 28.39 -44.50 8.89
N SER A 3 27.06 -44.48 8.86
CA SER A 3 26.27 -43.87 7.80
C SER A 3 26.21 -42.35 7.99
N ARG A 4 27.23 -41.62 7.52
CA ARG A 4 27.13 -40.17 7.35
C ARG A 4 26.27 -39.87 6.13
N ASN A 5 24.96 -39.75 6.36
CA ASN A 5 24.03 -39.17 5.40
C ASN A 5 24.38 -37.69 5.20
N CYS A 6 25.20 -37.42 4.19
CA CYS A 6 25.35 -36.08 3.63
C CYS A 6 23.99 -35.63 3.07
N CYS A 7 23.25 -34.81 3.82
CA CYS A 7 22.20 -33.97 3.24
C CYS A 7 22.80 -33.21 2.07
N LYS A 8 22.39 -33.56 0.84
CA LYS A 8 22.67 -32.78 -0.36
C LYS A 8 22.12 -31.36 -0.13
N ARG A 9 23.00 -30.42 0.21
CA ARG A 9 22.66 -29.00 0.29
C ARG A 9 22.34 -28.52 -1.11
N VAL A 10 21.06 -28.24 -1.34
CA VAL A 10 20.60 -27.65 -2.58
C VAL A 10 20.79 -26.13 -2.45
N CYS A 11 21.93 -25.63 -2.91
CA CYS A 11 22.22 -24.20 -3.00
C CYS A 11 21.78 -23.69 -4.38
N PHE A 12 20.80 -22.79 -4.45
CA PHE A 12 20.43 -22.12 -5.69
C PHE A 12 20.76 -20.64 -5.63
N TYR A 13 21.48 -20.17 -6.65
CA TYR A 13 22.03 -18.83 -6.77
C TYR A 13 20.99 -17.87 -7.34
N ASN A 14 20.77 -16.74 -6.67
CA ASN A 14 20.14 -15.55 -7.23
C ASN A 14 21.20 -14.45 -7.29
N SER A 15 21.28 -13.74 -8.42
CA SER A 15 22.44 -12.95 -8.84
C SER A 15 22.84 -11.80 -7.92
N ASN A 16 21.99 -11.37 -6.97
CA ASN A 16 22.29 -10.21 -6.11
C ASN A 16 22.14 -10.44 -4.59
N CYS A 17 21.79 -11.63 -4.10
CA CYS A 17 21.77 -11.93 -2.66
C CYS A 17 22.11 -13.40 -2.40
N GLN A 18 23.22 -13.66 -1.68
CA GLN A 18 23.56 -14.98 -1.18
C GLN A 18 22.63 -15.33 0.01
N GLU A 19 21.66 -16.22 -0.19
CA GLU A 19 20.88 -16.81 0.91
C GLU A 19 20.88 -18.33 0.81
N VAL A 20 21.47 -19.00 1.81
CA VAL A 20 21.45 -20.46 1.95
C VAL A 20 20.20 -20.85 2.73
N TRP A 21 19.25 -21.47 2.05
CA TRP A 21 18.03 -22.00 2.65
C TRP A 21 18.28 -23.43 3.13
N GLN A 22 18.11 -23.70 4.43
CA GLN A 22 18.31 -25.03 5.01
C GLN A 22 17.00 -25.81 5.22
N ASN A 23 15.84 -25.22 4.93
CA ASN A 23 14.55 -25.91 5.07
C ASN A 23 14.09 -26.47 3.71
N PRO A 24 14.25 -27.79 3.45
CA PRO A 24 13.89 -28.38 2.17
C PRO A 24 12.39 -28.30 1.87
N ASP A 25 11.51 -28.34 2.88
CA ASP A 25 10.07 -28.23 2.67
C ASP A 25 9.66 -26.83 2.20
N LEU A 26 10.26 -25.79 2.77
CA LEU A 26 10.01 -24.41 2.36
C LEU A 26 10.63 -24.10 1.00
N VAL A 27 11.85 -24.60 0.74
CA VAL A 27 12.48 -24.49 -0.58
C VAL A 27 11.60 -25.16 -1.63
N ARG A 28 11.11 -26.38 -1.32
CA ARG A 28 10.20 -27.13 -2.20
C ARG A 28 8.89 -26.38 -2.41
N LEU A 29 8.29 -25.86 -1.34
CA LEU A 29 7.04 -25.10 -1.40
C LEU A 29 7.16 -23.84 -2.26
N ILE A 30 8.23 -23.05 -2.05
CA ILE A 30 8.48 -21.84 -2.82
C ILE A 30 8.81 -22.20 -4.28
N SER A 31 9.58 -23.26 -4.53
CA SER A 31 9.91 -23.68 -5.89
C SER A 31 8.71 -24.25 -6.65
N GLU A 32 7.84 -25.01 -5.99
CA GLU A 32 6.71 -25.71 -6.62
C GLU A 32 5.52 -24.80 -6.87
N TYR A 33 5.23 -23.84 -5.97
CA TYR A 33 3.94 -23.13 -6.00
C TYR A 33 4.01 -21.63 -6.27
N VAL A 34 5.16 -21.02 -6.06
CA VAL A 34 5.27 -19.54 -6.08
C VAL A 34 6.33 -19.08 -7.08
N GLY A 35 7.41 -19.85 -7.22
CA GLY A 35 8.59 -19.39 -7.92
C GLY A 35 9.30 -18.29 -7.13
N TRP A 36 10.61 -18.44 -6.97
CA TRP A 36 11.47 -17.51 -6.22
C TRP A 36 11.39 -16.04 -6.71
N LYS A 37 10.92 -15.84 -7.94
CA LYS A 37 10.70 -14.52 -8.53
C LYS A 37 9.51 -13.76 -7.93
N GLN A 38 8.69 -14.36 -7.09
CA GLN A 38 7.48 -13.74 -6.57
C GLN A 38 7.53 -13.39 -5.08
N MET A 39 8.61 -13.75 -4.36
CA MET A 39 8.68 -13.53 -2.92
C MET A 39 10.03 -13.01 -2.45
N ARG A 40 10.03 -12.44 -1.25
CA ARG A 40 11.21 -12.12 -0.46
C ARG A 40 10.95 -12.47 1.01
N VAL A 41 11.96 -13.00 1.69
CA VAL A 41 11.91 -13.22 3.13
C VAL A 41 12.51 -12.01 3.83
N ILE A 42 11.83 -11.53 4.89
CA ILE A 42 12.16 -10.24 5.54
C ILE A 42 12.77 -10.45 6.94
N SER A 43 12.83 -11.68 7.44
CA SER A 43 13.34 -11.96 8.79
C SER A 43 14.33 -13.12 8.78
N LYS A 44 15.57 -12.80 9.14
CA LYS A 44 16.60 -13.74 9.59
C LYS A 44 16.82 -13.54 11.08
N LYS A 45 15.97 -14.15 11.91
CA LYS A 45 16.39 -14.50 13.27
C LYS A 45 16.58 -16.00 13.33
N ILE A 46 17.68 -16.47 12.71
CA ILE A 46 18.13 -17.85 12.82
C ILE A 46 18.92 -17.92 14.13
N ALA A 47 18.22 -18.13 15.23
CA ALA A 47 18.86 -18.54 16.48
C ALA A 47 18.83 -20.08 16.50
N CYS A 48 20.00 -20.69 16.31
CA CYS A 48 20.29 -22.12 16.38
C CYS A 48 19.74 -23.01 15.25
N GLU A 49 20.57 -23.98 14.84
CA GLU A 49 20.47 -24.86 13.66
C GLU A 49 19.22 -25.76 13.57
N ALA A 50 18.27 -25.67 14.50
CA ALA A 50 17.06 -26.50 14.53
C ALA A 50 15.77 -25.75 14.16
N ASP A 51 15.76 -24.41 14.12
CA ASP A 51 14.53 -23.62 13.98
C ASP A 51 14.52 -22.79 12.69
N SER A 52 14.66 -23.47 11.55
CA SER A 52 14.67 -22.87 10.20
C SER A 52 13.29 -22.34 9.75
N THR A 53 12.44 -21.90 10.67
CA THR A 53 11.06 -21.52 10.38
C THR A 53 11.00 -20.10 9.83
N VAL A 54 10.41 -19.94 8.65
CA VAL A 54 10.19 -18.61 8.10
C VAL A 54 9.08 -17.90 8.87
N LYS A 55 9.49 -16.89 9.64
CA LYS A 55 8.58 -16.10 10.48
C LYS A 55 8.03 -14.88 9.76
N ALA A 56 8.70 -14.38 8.71
CA ALA A 56 8.26 -13.19 7.97
C ALA A 56 8.37 -13.33 6.45
N LEU A 57 7.30 -13.00 5.72
CA LEU A 57 7.25 -13.07 4.26
C LEU A 57 6.78 -11.75 3.64
N LYS A 58 7.34 -11.41 2.48
CA LYS A 58 6.85 -10.37 1.57
C LYS A 58 6.54 -10.96 0.21
N PHE A 59 5.36 -10.70 -0.30
CA PHE A 59 5.01 -10.99 -1.68
C PHE A 59 5.38 -9.82 -2.59
N ARG A 60 5.65 -10.11 -3.87
CA ARG A 60 5.90 -9.10 -4.89
C ARG A 60 4.56 -8.64 -5.49
N PRO A 61 4.50 -7.46 -6.13
CA PRO A 61 3.25 -6.90 -6.63
C PRO A 61 2.49 -7.83 -7.61
N GLN A 62 3.21 -8.65 -8.36
CA GLN A 62 2.68 -9.56 -9.39
C GLN A 62 2.44 -10.99 -8.88
N SER A 63 2.55 -11.22 -7.57
CA SER A 63 2.27 -12.53 -6.99
C SER A 63 0.79 -12.87 -7.20
N PRO A 64 0.45 -14.05 -7.73
CA PRO A 64 -0.92 -14.46 -7.92
C PRO A 64 -1.53 -14.87 -6.58
N GLU A 65 -2.84 -14.70 -6.46
CA GLU A 65 -3.59 -15.00 -5.24
C GLU A 65 -3.38 -16.45 -4.75
N VAL A 66 -3.37 -17.42 -5.67
CA VAL A 66 -3.17 -18.84 -5.37
C VAL A 66 -1.86 -19.14 -4.64
N SER A 67 -0.82 -18.34 -4.89
CA SER A 67 0.47 -18.49 -4.20
C SER A 67 0.40 -17.98 -2.77
N ILE A 68 -0.38 -16.92 -2.53
CA ILE A 68 -0.57 -16.32 -1.20
C ILE A 68 -1.39 -17.24 -0.33
N THR A 69 -2.53 -17.72 -0.83
CA THR A 69 -3.40 -18.66 -0.10
C THR A 69 -2.71 -20.01 0.10
N GLY A 70 -2.00 -20.53 -0.92
CA GLY A 70 -1.21 -21.76 -0.80
C GLY A 70 -0.16 -21.70 0.32
N ILE A 71 0.50 -20.54 0.48
CA ILE A 71 1.41 -20.31 1.60
C ILE A 71 0.66 -20.20 2.92
N ALA A 72 -0.47 -19.49 2.96
CA ALA A 72 -1.26 -19.36 4.18
C ALA A 72 -1.73 -20.72 4.72
N ILE A 73 -2.10 -21.66 3.83
CA ILE A 73 -2.50 -23.03 4.15
C ILE A 73 -1.32 -23.83 4.73
N LYS A 74 -0.17 -23.78 4.05
CA LYS A 74 0.95 -24.70 4.33
C LYS A 74 1.93 -24.18 5.38
N CYS A 75 2.01 -22.87 5.58
CA CYS A 75 2.96 -22.23 6.48
C CYS A 75 2.29 -21.68 7.74
N ASN A 76 1.81 -22.58 8.60
CA ASN A 76 1.10 -22.22 9.84
C ASN A 76 1.97 -21.50 10.89
N ARG A 77 3.30 -21.41 10.72
CA ARG A 77 4.24 -20.75 11.64
C ARG A 77 4.58 -19.31 11.27
N ILE A 78 4.03 -18.78 10.17
CA ILE A 78 4.26 -17.38 9.79
C ILE A 78 3.71 -16.46 10.88
N GLN A 79 4.53 -15.50 11.31
CA GLN A 79 4.17 -14.50 12.30
C GLN A 79 3.99 -13.11 11.68
N SER A 80 4.62 -12.86 10.54
CA SER A 80 4.56 -11.58 9.82
C SER A 80 4.36 -11.82 8.33
N LEU A 81 3.35 -11.19 7.75
CA LEU A 81 3.10 -11.25 6.32
C LEU A 81 2.91 -9.85 5.77
N VAL A 82 3.57 -9.53 4.66
CA VAL A 82 3.51 -8.23 4.00
C VAL A 82 3.05 -8.41 2.56
N LEU A 83 1.92 -7.78 2.25
CA LEU A 83 1.24 -7.75 0.96
C LEU A 83 1.23 -6.28 0.50
N ASP A 84 2.36 -5.82 -0.05
CA ASP A 84 2.47 -4.46 -0.58
C ASP A 84 2.33 -4.47 -2.09
N PHE A 85 1.42 -3.64 -2.62
CA PHE A 85 1.12 -3.47 -4.04
C PHE A 85 0.69 -4.76 -4.74
N VAL A 86 0.19 -5.75 -4.01
CA VAL A 86 -0.18 -7.04 -4.59
C VAL A 86 -1.60 -6.93 -5.15
N GLU A 87 -1.71 -6.67 -6.45
CA GLU A 87 -2.99 -6.35 -7.11
C GLU A 87 -4.01 -7.49 -7.02
N SER A 88 -3.53 -8.74 -6.96
CA SER A 88 -4.40 -9.92 -6.82
C SER A 88 -4.99 -10.08 -5.42
N VAL A 89 -4.56 -9.30 -4.43
CA VAL A 89 -5.06 -9.42 -3.06
C VAL A 89 -6.43 -8.75 -2.97
N GLN A 90 -7.44 -9.58 -2.74
CA GLN A 90 -8.81 -9.18 -2.52
C GLN A 90 -9.23 -9.44 -1.07
N ASP A 91 -10.45 -9.02 -0.77
CA ASP A 91 -11.12 -9.24 0.51
C ASP A 91 -11.06 -10.69 0.98
N GLN A 92 -11.36 -11.63 0.07
CA GLN A 92 -11.32 -13.06 0.39
C GLN A 92 -9.89 -13.54 0.68
N THR A 93 -8.89 -13.08 -0.08
CA THR A 93 -7.48 -13.41 0.17
C THR A 93 -7.05 -13.01 1.57
N VAL A 94 -7.44 -11.81 2.03
CA VAL A 94 -7.11 -11.33 3.38
C VAL A 94 -7.84 -12.14 4.44
N LYS A 95 -9.12 -12.45 4.24
CA LYS A 95 -9.88 -13.33 5.15
C LYS A 95 -9.22 -14.70 5.28
N ASP A 96 -8.83 -15.30 4.16
CA ASP A 96 -8.16 -16.60 4.12
C ASP A 96 -6.83 -16.57 4.85
N VAL A 97 -6.00 -15.54 4.61
CA VAL A 97 -4.75 -15.34 5.33
C VAL A 97 -4.98 -15.23 6.85
N ILE A 98 -5.91 -14.39 7.28
CA ILE A 98 -6.23 -14.20 8.71
C ILE A 98 -6.75 -15.50 9.33
N TYR A 99 -7.58 -16.25 8.60
CA TYR A 99 -8.18 -17.47 9.08
C TYR A 99 -7.19 -18.65 9.11
N LEU A 100 -6.36 -18.80 8.08
CA LEU A 100 -5.48 -19.96 7.92
C LEU A 100 -4.15 -19.79 8.70
N CYS A 101 -3.61 -18.57 8.77
CA CYS A 101 -2.38 -18.29 9.51
C CYS A 101 -2.64 -18.01 10.99
N LYS A 102 -2.97 -19.03 11.78
CA LYS A 102 -3.32 -18.87 13.21
C LYS A 102 -2.26 -18.19 14.08
N ASN A 103 -0.97 -18.33 13.72
CA ASN A 103 0.16 -17.73 14.44
C ASN A 103 0.56 -16.33 13.93
N LEU A 104 -0.19 -15.78 12.96
CA LEU A 104 0.08 -14.46 12.40
C LEU A 104 -0.12 -13.39 13.47
N ARG A 105 0.92 -12.58 13.68
CA ARG A 105 0.92 -11.44 14.61
C ARG A 105 0.92 -10.12 13.89
N PHE A 106 1.43 -10.08 12.67
CA PHE A 106 1.49 -8.88 11.84
C PHE A 106 1.04 -9.19 10.41
N LEU A 107 0.10 -8.39 9.90
CA LEU A 107 -0.31 -8.40 8.51
C LEU A 107 -0.22 -6.97 7.96
N GLY A 108 0.74 -6.71 7.08
CA GLY A 108 0.81 -5.47 6.31
C GLY A 108 0.05 -5.65 5.00
N VAL A 109 -0.94 -4.81 4.75
CA VAL A 109 -1.66 -4.76 3.47
C VAL A 109 -1.61 -3.32 2.96
N SER A 110 -0.74 -3.08 1.98
CA SER A 110 -0.49 -1.75 1.47
C SER A 110 -0.82 -1.67 -0.01
N TYR A 111 -1.60 -0.67 -0.43
CA TYR A 111 -1.96 -0.41 -1.83
C TYR A 111 -2.59 -1.63 -2.53
N CYS A 112 -3.33 -2.45 -1.79
CA CYS A 112 -4.07 -3.59 -2.34
C CYS A 112 -5.51 -3.19 -2.71
N ALA A 113 -6.17 -4.05 -3.49
CA ALA A 113 -7.50 -3.81 -4.04
C ALA A 113 -8.66 -4.13 -3.07
N LEU A 114 -8.46 -3.96 -1.76
CA LEU A 114 -9.46 -4.29 -0.74
C LEU A 114 -10.69 -3.37 -0.82
N ARG A 115 -11.88 -3.94 -0.71
CA ARG A 115 -13.17 -3.24 -0.88
C ARG A 115 -13.95 -3.11 0.42
N SER A 116 -13.89 -4.10 1.31
CA SER A 116 -14.69 -4.12 2.55
C SER A 116 -13.87 -4.27 3.83
N TRP A 117 -14.29 -3.54 4.86
CA TRP A 117 -13.79 -3.66 6.23
C TRP A 117 -14.16 -5.00 6.88
N ASP A 118 -15.18 -5.69 6.39
CA ASP A 118 -15.63 -6.98 6.92
C ASP A 118 -14.53 -8.05 6.87
N SER A 119 -13.60 -7.90 5.93
CA SER A 119 -12.45 -8.78 5.77
C SER A 119 -11.44 -8.68 6.91
N ILE A 120 -11.48 -7.59 7.67
CA ILE A 120 -10.48 -7.20 8.66
C ILE A 120 -11.11 -7.02 10.05
N SER A 121 -12.40 -6.68 10.11
CA SER A 121 -13.13 -6.44 11.35
C SER A 121 -13.18 -7.65 12.27
N SER A 122 -13.18 -8.86 11.70
CA SER A 122 -13.18 -10.14 12.42
C SER A 122 -11.78 -10.63 12.82
N LYS A 123 -10.76 -9.76 12.80
CA LYS A 123 -9.38 -10.17 13.12
C LYS A 123 -9.24 -10.65 14.57
N PRO A 124 -8.35 -11.63 14.83
CA PRO A 124 -7.98 -11.99 16.20
C PRO A 124 -7.36 -10.82 16.97
N SER A 125 -7.50 -10.83 18.31
CA SER A 125 -6.97 -9.77 19.19
C SER A 125 -5.43 -9.68 19.15
N HIS A 126 -4.74 -10.79 18.93
CA HIS A 126 -3.28 -10.84 18.81
C HIS A 126 -2.72 -10.40 17.46
N LEU A 127 -3.58 -10.21 16.46
CA LEU A 127 -3.17 -9.81 15.11
C LEU A 127 -3.18 -8.29 14.96
N HIS A 128 -2.01 -7.73 14.69
CA HIS A 128 -1.85 -6.35 14.26
C HIS A 128 -1.96 -6.27 12.73
N ILE A 129 -2.90 -5.47 12.22
CA ILE A 129 -3.07 -5.25 10.79
C ILE A 129 -2.68 -3.80 10.49
N ASN A 130 -1.69 -3.62 9.62
CA ASN A 130 -1.33 -2.32 9.09
C ASN A 130 -1.91 -2.17 7.69
N ILE A 131 -2.73 -1.14 7.48
CA ILE A 131 -3.39 -0.87 6.19
C ILE A 131 -2.92 0.49 5.72
N HIS A 132 -2.33 0.53 4.53
CA HIS A 132 -1.82 1.76 3.94
C HIS A 132 -2.24 1.88 2.48
N GLY A 133 -2.66 3.05 1.99
CA GLY A 133 -2.94 3.25 0.55
C GLY A 133 -4.06 2.38 -0.06
N CYS A 134 -4.78 1.56 0.72
CA CYS A 134 -5.94 0.77 0.27
C CYS A 134 -7.15 1.69 0.11
N TRP A 135 -7.14 2.50 -0.96
CA TRP A 135 -8.06 3.62 -1.14
C TRP A 135 -9.53 3.21 -1.17
N ARG A 136 -9.89 2.06 -1.75
CA ARG A 136 -11.28 1.57 -1.77
C ARG A 136 -11.80 1.31 -0.36
N LEU A 137 -10.99 0.69 0.49
CA LEU A 137 -11.32 0.36 1.88
C LEU A 137 -11.44 1.58 2.82
N LEU A 138 -10.49 2.52 2.74
CA LEU A 138 -10.32 3.54 3.78
C LEU A 138 -11.36 4.66 3.66
N THR A 139 -12.23 4.84 4.64
CA THR A 139 -13.19 5.95 4.73
C THR A 139 -12.63 7.07 5.61
N PRO A 140 -13.19 8.29 5.58
CA PRO A 140 -12.76 9.37 6.46
C PRO A 140 -12.77 8.94 7.93
N HIS A 141 -11.63 9.12 8.59
CA HIS A 141 -11.47 8.76 9.99
C HIS A 141 -10.44 9.67 10.68
N LYS A 142 -10.66 9.98 11.96
CA LYS A 142 -9.84 10.90 12.77
C LYS A 142 -8.38 10.50 12.95
N THR A 143 -8.04 9.23 12.66
CA THR A 143 -6.67 8.71 12.77
C THR A 143 -5.89 8.79 11.46
N ILE A 144 -6.55 9.13 10.34
CA ILE A 144 -5.89 9.29 9.05
C ILE A 144 -5.22 10.66 9.04
N SER A 145 -3.91 10.69 8.76
CA SER A 145 -3.15 11.94 8.65
C SER A 145 -3.60 12.74 7.42
N PRO A 146 -3.46 14.08 7.40
CA PRO A 146 -3.85 14.87 6.23
C PRO A 146 -3.05 14.45 4.98
N MET A 147 -1.77 14.12 5.15
CA MET A 147 -0.92 13.59 4.09
C MET A 147 -1.49 12.29 3.49
N SER A 148 -1.93 11.36 4.34
CA SER A 148 -2.55 10.11 3.90
C SER A 148 -3.88 10.36 3.18
N VAL A 149 -4.65 11.38 3.55
CA VAL A 149 -5.88 11.72 2.82
C VAL A 149 -5.56 12.15 1.38
N VAL A 150 -4.60 13.07 1.20
CA VAL A 150 -4.17 13.50 -0.15
C VAL A 150 -3.67 12.32 -0.96
N GLU A 151 -2.84 11.47 -0.34
CA GLU A 151 -2.36 10.25 -0.98
C GLU A 151 -3.51 9.33 -1.41
N LEU A 152 -4.49 9.06 -0.54
CA LEU A 152 -5.64 8.20 -0.88
C LEU A 152 -6.47 8.78 -2.02
N GLN A 153 -6.73 10.09 -2.01
CA GLN A 153 -7.43 10.76 -3.11
C GLN A 153 -6.61 10.66 -4.41
N MET A 154 -5.30 10.89 -4.37
CA MET A 154 -4.42 10.79 -5.53
C MET A 154 -4.32 9.37 -6.10
N ILE A 155 -4.24 8.35 -5.25
CA ILE A 155 -4.26 6.94 -5.69
C ILE A 155 -5.61 6.62 -6.34
N ALA A 156 -6.73 7.04 -5.74
CA ALA A 156 -8.05 6.83 -6.34
C ALA A 156 -8.12 7.46 -7.74
N LEU A 157 -7.75 8.75 -7.86
CA LEU A 157 -7.77 9.48 -9.12
C LEU A 157 -6.79 8.92 -10.17
N LYS A 158 -5.63 8.42 -9.76
CA LYS A 158 -4.69 7.71 -10.64
C LYS A 158 -5.31 6.42 -11.21
N ASN A 159 -6.11 5.69 -10.45
CA ASN A 159 -6.75 4.44 -10.88
C ASN A 159 -8.09 4.66 -11.62
N CYS A 160 -8.49 5.91 -11.83
CA CYS A 160 -9.79 6.32 -12.39
C CYS A 160 -10.00 5.90 -13.87
N LEU A 161 -8.97 5.50 -14.61
CA LEU A 161 -9.11 5.11 -16.03
C LEU A 161 -10.01 3.88 -16.23
N ASN A 162 -9.98 2.92 -15.29
CA ASN A 162 -10.75 1.68 -15.40
C ASN A 162 -12.09 1.75 -14.63
N GLU A 163 -12.17 2.56 -13.57
CA GLU A 163 -13.31 2.64 -12.65
C GLU A 163 -13.63 4.10 -12.30
N ARG A 164 -14.00 4.88 -13.33
CA ARG A 164 -14.10 6.34 -13.22
C ARG A 164 -15.00 6.82 -12.09
N THR A 165 -16.17 6.19 -11.96
CA THR A 165 -17.17 6.57 -10.97
C THR A 165 -16.69 6.27 -9.55
N GLU A 166 -16.19 5.07 -9.28
CA GLU A 166 -15.76 4.65 -7.94
C GLU A 166 -14.55 5.45 -7.44
N ALA A 167 -13.56 5.66 -8.30
CA ALA A 167 -12.39 6.49 -7.99
C ALA A 167 -12.78 7.93 -7.62
N PHE A 168 -13.74 8.49 -8.36
CA PHE A 168 -14.23 9.83 -8.13
C PHE A 168 -15.06 9.95 -6.86
N GLU A 169 -16.02 9.04 -6.64
CA GLU A 169 -16.79 8.96 -5.40
C GLU A 169 -15.88 8.82 -4.19
N LYS A 170 -14.81 8.02 -4.32
CA LYS A 170 -13.80 7.93 -3.26
C LYS A 170 -13.12 9.26 -3.01
N ALA A 171 -12.60 9.92 -4.05
CA ALA A 171 -11.96 11.21 -3.90
C ALA A 171 -12.90 12.21 -3.20
N CYS A 172 -14.17 12.26 -3.61
CA CYS A 172 -15.21 13.10 -3.02
C CYS A 172 -15.57 12.74 -1.57
N SER A 173 -15.42 11.47 -1.18
CA SER A 173 -15.66 11.03 0.20
C SER A 173 -14.71 11.68 1.21
N PHE A 174 -13.52 12.08 0.77
CA PHE A 174 -12.52 12.81 1.56
C PHE A 174 -12.56 14.34 1.36
N THR A 175 -13.52 14.84 0.58
CA THR A 175 -13.74 16.27 0.40
C THR A 175 -14.73 16.77 1.45
N SER A 176 -14.44 17.94 2.01
CA SER A 176 -15.31 18.62 2.97
C SER A 176 -16.72 18.78 2.39
N PRO A 177 -17.79 18.55 3.18
CA PRO A 177 -19.16 18.69 2.71
C PRO A 177 -19.44 20.05 2.07
N GLU A 178 -18.88 21.12 2.62
CA GLU A 178 -19.06 22.51 2.14
C GLU A 178 -18.46 22.73 0.74
N TYR A 179 -17.43 21.97 0.38
CA TYR A 179 -16.69 22.12 -0.87
C TYR A 179 -16.94 20.99 -1.86
N ARG A 180 -17.79 20.02 -1.51
CA ARG A 180 -18.00 18.82 -2.33
C ARG A 180 -18.54 19.15 -3.72
N ASP A 181 -19.53 20.04 -3.81
CA ASP A 181 -20.13 20.40 -5.11
C ASP A 181 -19.15 21.16 -6.00
N SER A 182 -18.39 22.09 -5.43
CA SER A 182 -17.33 22.81 -6.16
C SER A 182 -16.22 21.86 -6.60
N PHE A 183 -15.79 20.95 -5.73
CA PHE A 183 -14.81 19.92 -6.07
C PHE A 183 -15.30 19.05 -7.24
N MET A 184 -16.56 18.59 -7.18
CA MET A 184 -17.13 17.78 -8.25
C MET A 184 -17.24 18.54 -9.57
N TYR A 185 -17.66 19.80 -9.51
CA TYR A 185 -17.74 20.68 -10.67
C TYR A 185 -16.35 20.90 -11.29
N ASN A 186 -15.35 21.26 -10.50
CA ASN A 186 -14.00 21.52 -10.98
C ASN A 186 -13.37 20.27 -11.62
N MET A 187 -13.57 19.11 -10.99
CA MET A 187 -13.07 17.85 -11.51
C MET A 187 -13.74 17.39 -12.81
N SER A 188 -15.00 17.76 -13.03
CA SER A 188 -15.75 17.37 -14.23
C SER A 188 -15.60 18.37 -15.38
N SER A 189 -15.47 19.66 -15.09
CA SER A 189 -15.53 20.74 -16.09
C SER A 189 -14.18 21.28 -16.53
N GLU A 190 -13.16 21.29 -15.67
CA GLU A 190 -11.87 21.89 -16.03
C GLU A 190 -10.90 20.88 -16.65
N CYS A 191 -10.28 21.26 -17.76
CA CYS A 191 -9.18 20.50 -18.38
C CYS A 191 -7.99 20.29 -17.44
N SER A 192 -7.86 21.10 -16.38
CA SER A 192 -6.78 21.02 -15.40
C SER A 192 -6.87 19.73 -14.57
N TYR A 193 -8.07 19.33 -14.15
CA TYR A 193 -8.31 18.13 -13.35
C TYR A 193 -8.33 16.85 -14.17
N GLN A 194 -8.71 16.93 -15.45
CA GLN A 194 -8.58 15.80 -16.37
C GLN A 194 -7.14 15.27 -16.46
N ARG A 195 -6.13 16.11 -16.17
CA ARG A 195 -4.72 15.71 -16.16
C ARG A 195 -4.29 14.93 -14.92
N ILE A 196 -5.07 14.98 -13.84
CA ILE A 196 -4.85 14.18 -12.63
C ILE A 196 -5.34 12.75 -12.87
N LEU A 197 -6.45 12.62 -13.61
CA LEU A 197 -7.07 11.34 -13.92
C LEU A 197 -6.08 10.47 -14.73
N GLY A 198 -5.75 9.31 -14.19
CA GLY A 198 -4.80 8.41 -14.86
C GLY A 198 -3.36 8.94 -14.87
N CYS A 199 -2.98 9.86 -13.98
CA CYS A 199 -1.60 10.33 -13.91
C CYS A 199 -0.58 9.19 -13.75
N GLU A 200 0.62 9.36 -14.32
CA GLU A 200 1.66 8.33 -14.28
C GLU A 200 2.22 8.17 -12.87
N SER A 201 2.53 9.29 -12.23
CA SER A 201 3.04 9.34 -10.86
C SER A 201 2.72 10.68 -10.21
N PHE A 202 2.84 10.72 -8.89
CA PHE A 202 2.72 11.95 -8.13
C PHE A 202 3.71 11.94 -6.97
N VAL A 203 4.10 13.12 -6.52
CA VAL A 203 4.91 13.34 -5.32
C VAL A 203 4.22 14.41 -4.49
N ILE A 204 3.99 14.12 -3.22
CA ILE A 204 3.38 15.05 -2.29
C ILE A 204 4.51 15.60 -1.41
N ARG A 205 4.56 16.93 -1.26
CA ARG A 205 5.49 17.64 -0.38
C ARG A 205 4.69 18.51 0.57
N GLU A 206 4.88 18.27 1.87
CA GLU A 206 4.29 19.11 2.90
C GLU A 206 4.77 20.56 2.75
N PHE A 207 3.84 21.51 2.89
CA PHE A 207 4.14 22.94 2.82
C PHE A 207 3.89 23.64 4.15
N CYS A 208 2.76 23.34 4.80
CA CYS A 208 2.38 23.96 6.07
C CYS A 208 1.42 23.05 6.85
N GLU A 209 1.71 22.81 8.13
CA GLU A 209 0.82 22.13 9.06
C GLU A 209 0.51 23.02 10.27
N SER A 210 -0.77 23.08 10.62
CA SER A 210 -1.26 23.63 11.88
C SER A 210 -2.22 22.63 12.51
N VAL A 211 -2.64 22.88 13.76
CA VAL A 211 -3.57 21.99 14.50
C VAL A 211 -4.87 21.69 13.73
N ARG A 212 -5.31 22.61 12.86
CA ARG A 212 -6.60 22.53 12.18
C ARG A 212 -6.54 22.64 10.66
N ASN A 213 -5.47 23.17 10.11
CA ASN A 213 -5.31 23.37 8.68
C ASN A 213 -4.01 22.72 8.22
N PHE A 214 -4.04 22.14 7.04
CA PHE A 214 -2.87 21.54 6.40
C PHE A 214 -2.86 21.95 4.94
N ALA A 215 -1.67 22.23 4.42
CA ALA A 215 -1.46 22.49 3.01
C ALA A 215 -0.24 21.74 2.49
N CYS A 216 -0.37 21.13 1.32
CA CYS A 216 0.73 20.46 0.66
C CYS A 216 0.76 20.75 -0.83
N LEU A 217 1.97 20.67 -1.39
CA LEU A 217 2.23 20.76 -2.81
C LEU A 217 2.23 19.35 -3.40
N VAL A 218 1.41 19.12 -4.42
CA VAL A 218 1.38 17.87 -5.17
C VAL A 218 1.95 18.12 -6.56
N ALA A 219 3.07 17.46 -6.86
CA ALA A 219 3.66 17.42 -8.19
C ALA A 219 3.13 16.18 -8.91
N ILE A 220 2.41 16.36 -10.01
CA ILE A 220 1.70 15.30 -10.73
C ILE A 220 2.32 15.17 -12.11
N ARG A 221 2.84 13.98 -12.42
CA ARG A 221 3.35 13.64 -13.75
C ARG A 221 2.20 13.09 -14.58
N CYS A 222 1.78 13.86 -15.57
CA CYS A 222 0.71 13.51 -16.49
C CYS A 222 1.16 12.47 -17.53
N ILE A 223 0.19 11.84 -18.21
CA ILE A 223 0.44 10.83 -19.26
C ILE A 223 1.28 11.42 -20.41
N ASP A 224 1.07 12.70 -20.72
CA ASP A 224 1.83 13.46 -21.72
C ASP A 224 3.24 13.89 -21.25
N LYS A 225 3.70 13.34 -20.13
CA LYS A 225 5.00 13.59 -19.48
C LYS A 225 5.19 15.01 -18.93
N ARG A 226 4.18 15.89 -19.01
CA ARG A 226 4.23 17.19 -18.33
C ARG A 226 4.03 17.00 -16.84
N THR A 227 4.68 17.86 -16.05
CA THR A 227 4.43 17.94 -14.61
C THR A 227 3.54 19.14 -14.32
N VAL A 228 2.45 18.92 -13.57
CA VAL A 228 1.61 19.98 -13.04
C VAL A 228 1.75 20.05 -11.53
N TYR A 229 1.63 21.26 -10.98
CA TYR A 229 1.76 21.51 -9.55
C TYR A 229 0.43 22.01 -9.01
N GLN A 230 -0.02 21.40 -7.92
CA GLN A 230 -1.26 21.74 -7.28
C GLN A 230 -1.04 21.96 -5.79
N LEU A 231 -1.66 23.00 -5.25
CA LEU A 231 -1.74 23.23 -3.82
C LEU A 231 -3.03 22.58 -3.32
N TRP A 232 -2.89 21.61 -2.43
CA TRP A 232 -4.00 20.96 -1.75
C TRP A 232 -4.14 21.58 -0.37
N VAL A 233 -5.34 22.05 -0.06
CA VAL A 233 -5.68 22.69 1.21
C VAL A 233 -6.71 21.82 1.91
N MET A 234 -6.45 21.56 3.19
CA MET A 234 -7.24 20.68 4.02
C MET A 234 -7.54 21.32 5.36
N ALA A 235 -8.70 20.97 5.93
CA ALA A 235 -9.03 21.31 7.30
C ALA A 235 -9.59 20.12 8.07
N LYS A 236 -9.36 20.17 9.38
CA LYS A 236 -9.96 19.25 10.33
C LYS A 236 -11.41 19.66 10.60
N GLN A 237 -12.35 18.80 10.25
CA GLN A 237 -13.77 19.09 10.34
C GLN A 237 -14.21 19.29 11.80
N ARG A 238 -15.05 20.29 12.05
CA ARG A 238 -15.46 20.66 13.43
C ARG A 238 -16.74 19.98 13.89
N TYR A 239 -17.66 19.75 12.98
CA TYR A 239 -19.03 19.33 13.28
C TYR A 239 -19.48 18.22 12.32
N GLY A 240 -20.64 17.64 12.62
CA GLY A 240 -21.27 16.63 11.78
C GLY A 240 -20.58 15.25 11.85
N PRO A 241 -20.92 14.34 10.93
CA PRO A 241 -20.46 12.95 10.95
C PRO A 241 -18.94 12.81 10.75
N TYR A 242 -18.27 13.85 10.28
CA TYR A 242 -16.84 13.87 10.01
C TYR A 242 -16.03 14.62 11.06
N ALA A 243 -16.64 15.05 12.18
CA ALA A 243 -15.94 15.80 13.22
C ALA A 243 -14.61 15.14 13.63
N GLY A 244 -13.52 15.91 13.56
CA GLY A 244 -12.16 15.46 13.83
C GLY A 244 -11.43 14.76 12.68
N CYS A 245 -12.08 14.54 11.53
CA CYS A 245 -11.44 14.00 10.33
C CYS A 245 -10.77 15.12 9.53
N TRP A 246 -9.64 14.81 8.88
CA TRP A 246 -9.06 15.68 7.85
C TRP A 246 -9.81 15.52 6.53
N MET A 247 -10.15 16.64 5.90
CA MET A 247 -10.81 16.67 4.60
C MET A 247 -10.26 17.77 3.72
N THR A 248 -10.33 17.55 2.42
CA THR A 248 -9.89 18.52 1.41
C THR A 248 -10.93 19.61 1.27
N ASP A 249 -10.52 20.85 1.48
CA ASP A 249 -11.33 22.06 1.30
C ASP A 249 -11.11 22.67 -0.08
N GLY A 250 -9.92 22.51 -0.67
CA GLY A 250 -9.64 23.07 -1.97
C GLY A 250 -8.41 22.49 -2.64
N ILE A 251 -8.43 22.49 -3.97
CA ILE A 251 -7.28 22.19 -4.81
C ILE A 251 -7.09 23.38 -5.75
N TYR A 252 -5.89 23.94 -5.74
CA TYR A 252 -5.55 25.12 -6.52
C TYR A 252 -4.44 24.79 -7.51
N ASN A 253 -4.69 25.05 -8.79
CA ASN A 253 -3.67 24.91 -9.82
C ASN A 253 -2.66 26.04 -9.70
N LEU A 254 -1.39 25.70 -9.52
CA LEU A 254 -0.32 26.68 -9.55
C LEU A 254 0.09 26.87 -11.02
N ALA A 255 -0.59 27.80 -11.71
CA ALA A 255 -0.32 28.10 -13.11
C ALA A 255 1.17 28.51 -13.27
N ARG A 256 1.90 27.75 -14.10
CA ARG A 256 3.29 27.96 -14.54
C ARG A 256 4.26 28.46 -13.45
N GLY A 257 4.69 27.52 -12.62
CA GLY A 257 6.06 27.45 -12.11
C GLY A 257 6.45 28.54 -11.12
N LEU A 258 6.18 28.30 -9.84
CA LEU A 258 7.21 28.65 -8.86
C LEU A 258 8.43 27.79 -9.23
N PRO A 259 9.59 28.38 -9.56
CA PRO A 259 10.80 27.60 -9.80
C PRO A 259 11.10 26.85 -8.49
N LEU A 260 10.77 25.56 -8.47
CA LEU A 260 11.28 24.67 -7.45
C LEU A 260 12.78 24.65 -7.67
N ARG A 261 13.53 25.38 -6.83
CA ARG A 261 14.97 25.17 -6.72
C ARG A 261 15.14 23.69 -6.41
N GLU A 262 15.54 22.90 -7.40
CA GLU A 262 16.07 21.57 -7.19
C GLU A 262 17.20 21.73 -6.17
N ARG A 263 16.97 21.28 -4.94
CA ARG A 263 18.08 21.05 -4.00
C ARG A 263 18.86 19.89 -4.59
N ASN A 264 19.79 20.21 -5.48
CA ASN A 264 20.88 19.33 -5.85
C ASN A 264 21.60 18.93 -4.56
N GLY A 265 21.67 17.62 -4.31
CA GLY A 265 22.51 17.05 -3.24
C GLY A 265 21.75 16.36 -2.13
N ILE A 266 21.18 15.19 -2.42
CA ILE A 266 21.40 14.05 -1.53
C ILE A 266 22.32 13.13 -2.33
N HIS A 267 23.60 13.20 -2.01
CA HIS A 267 24.56 12.18 -2.43
C HIS A 267 24.15 10.87 -1.74
N GLU A 268 23.86 9.86 -2.54
CA GLU A 268 23.92 8.47 -2.08
C GLU A 268 25.39 8.16 -1.76
N HIS A 269 25.67 7.94 -0.48
CA HIS A 269 26.81 7.20 0.02
C HIS A 269 26.33 5.82 0.46
#